data_AF-A0A164HTE3-F1
#
_entry.id   AF-A0A164HTE3-F1
#
_cell.length_a   1.000
_cell.length_b   1.000
_cell.length_c   1.000
_cell.angle_alpha   90.00
_cell.angle_beta   90.00
_cell.angle_gamma   90.00
#
_symmetry.space_group_name_H-M   'P 1'
#
loop_
_entity.id
_entity.type
_entity.pdbx_description
1 polymer ?
#
loop_
_entity_poly.entity_id
_entity_poly.type
_entity_poly.pdbx_seq_one_letter_code
_entity_poly.pdbx_strand_id
1 'polypeptide(L)'
;AESEDWEDEALCNLVRAKAIFALSNLAVEKKEIVGTLLMPIFFNKAEETEVRLAALTLLFVSNPPQAFWSRVALSTWYEPNDQISHFIYTTIASRVANKNPLNREETVRAEAVIALMKPMFWTSHAALNYQKAGFSEKTRLGYVTETVNFPGFESFVPSHHYSSLSVAMGPWFTKLMEISIDSKHAEKFIDRLVGKPGLRFKSN
;
A
#
# COMPACT_ATOMS: atom_id res chain seq x y z
N ALA A 1 -5.99 -24.15 21.37
CA ALA A 1 -7.14 -23.33 21.78
C ALA A 1 -6.84 -21.87 21.49
N GLU A 2 -6.45 -21.03 22.46
CA GLU A 2 -6.15 -19.60 22.20
C GLU A 2 -5.09 -19.38 21.12
N SER A 3 -4.11 -20.29 21.00
CA SER A 3 -3.06 -20.19 19.99
C SER A 3 -3.45 -20.64 18.58
N GLU A 4 -4.52 -21.43 18.45
CA GLU A 4 -5.02 -21.89 17.16
C GLU A 4 -6.02 -20.88 16.61
N ASP A 5 -6.82 -20.25 17.48
CA ASP A 5 -7.82 -19.26 17.09
C ASP A 5 -7.19 -18.01 16.44
N TRP A 6 -6.02 -17.55 16.90
CA TRP A 6 -5.31 -16.43 16.26
C TRP A 6 -4.69 -16.83 14.91
N GLU A 7 -4.28 -18.08 14.74
CA GLU A 7 -3.73 -18.59 13.48
C GLU A 7 -4.83 -18.64 12.41
N ASP A 8 -6.03 -19.08 12.79
CA ASP A 8 -7.20 -19.13 11.92
C ASP A 8 -7.70 -17.73 11.54
N GLU A 9 -7.71 -16.77 12.47
CA GLU A 9 -8.08 -15.38 12.21
C GLU A 9 -7.07 -14.68 11.28
N ALA A 10 -5.76 -14.87 11.52
CA ALA A 10 -4.72 -14.30 10.67
C ALA A 10 -4.76 -14.88 9.24
N LEU A 11 -5.08 -16.17 9.11
CA LEU A 11 -5.28 -16.83 7.82
C LEU A 11 -6.54 -16.29 7.12
N CYS A 12 -7.63 -16.12 7.84
CA CYS A 12 -8.86 -15.53 7.31
C CYS A 12 -8.61 -14.12 6.74
N ASN A 13 -7.91 -13.27 7.49
CA ASN A 13 -7.58 -11.91 7.05
C ASN A 13 -6.63 -11.88 5.84
N LEU A 14 -5.72 -12.86 5.71
CA LEU A 14 -4.90 -13.02 4.51
C LEU A 14 -5.76 -13.35 3.29
N VAL A 15 -6.68 -14.31 3.43
CA VAL A 15 -7.59 -14.69 2.34
C VAL A 15 -8.45 -13.50 1.93
N ARG A 16 -8.92 -12.70 2.89
CA ARG A 16 -9.67 -11.45 2.63
C ARG A 16 -8.82 -10.42 1.87
N ALA A 17 -7.58 -10.17 2.28
CA ALA A 17 -6.68 -9.26 1.58
C ALA A 17 -6.40 -9.72 0.13
N LYS A 18 -6.17 -11.02 -0.08
CA LYS A 18 -6.00 -11.61 -1.42
C LYS A 18 -7.26 -11.50 -2.26
N ALA A 19 -8.44 -11.74 -1.67
CA ALA A 19 -9.72 -11.56 -2.35
C ALA A 19 -9.95 -10.11 -2.77
N ILE A 20 -9.54 -9.13 -1.95
CA ILE A 20 -9.55 -7.72 -2.33
C ILE A 20 -8.63 -7.51 -3.53
N PHE A 21 -7.35 -7.95 -3.48
CA PHE A 21 -6.42 -7.77 -4.60
C PHE A 21 -6.85 -8.46 -5.90
N ALA A 22 -7.62 -9.55 -5.82
CA ALA A 22 -8.21 -10.19 -6.99
C ALA A 22 -9.17 -9.26 -7.76
N LEU A 23 -9.65 -8.18 -7.13
CA LEU A 23 -10.45 -7.12 -7.77
C LEU A 23 -9.61 -6.09 -8.53
N SER A 24 -8.28 -6.22 -8.58
CA SER A 24 -7.37 -5.22 -9.21
C SER A 24 -7.75 -4.84 -10.64
N ASN A 25 -8.07 -5.82 -11.50
CA ASN A 25 -8.52 -5.54 -12.87
C ASN A 25 -9.86 -4.76 -12.88
N LEU A 26 -10.80 -5.17 -12.01
CA LEU A 26 -12.08 -4.48 -11.86
C LEU A 26 -11.92 -3.08 -11.26
N ALA A 27 -10.89 -2.84 -10.45
CA ALA A 27 -10.62 -1.52 -9.90
C ALA A 27 -10.30 -0.50 -11.01
N VAL A 28 -9.73 -0.96 -12.13
CA VAL A 28 -9.46 -0.12 -13.32
C VAL A 28 -10.70 0.00 -14.21
N GLU A 29 -11.40 -1.09 -14.47
CA GLU A 29 -12.52 -1.13 -15.44
C GLU A 29 -13.88 -0.68 -14.86
N LYS A 30 -14.10 -0.93 -13.56
CA LYS A 30 -15.37 -0.74 -12.83
C LYS A 30 -15.14 0.05 -11.54
N LYS A 31 -14.43 1.17 -11.67
CA LYS A 31 -13.97 2.07 -10.59
C LYS A 31 -15.05 2.38 -9.55
N GLU A 32 -16.25 2.75 -9.99
CA GLU A 32 -17.35 3.12 -9.09
C GLU A 32 -17.80 1.96 -8.21
N ILE A 33 -17.96 0.76 -8.79
CA ILE A 33 -18.42 -0.44 -8.07
C ILE A 33 -17.37 -0.86 -7.04
N VAL A 34 -16.11 -0.95 -7.47
CA VAL A 34 -15.00 -1.34 -6.58
C VAL A 34 -14.80 -0.28 -5.48
N GLY A 35 -14.89 1.00 -5.83
CA GLY A 35 -14.87 2.09 -4.87
C GLY A 35 -15.94 1.91 -3.80
N THR A 36 -17.21 1.80 -4.19
CA THR A 36 -18.31 1.63 -3.22
C THR A 36 -18.15 0.39 -2.34
N LEU A 37 -17.60 -0.70 -2.86
CA LEU A 37 -17.35 -1.93 -2.10
C LEU A 37 -16.23 -1.79 -1.06
N LEU A 38 -15.11 -1.16 -1.44
CA LEU A 38 -13.90 -1.11 -0.61
C LEU A 38 -13.90 0.06 0.39
N MET A 39 -14.69 1.11 0.14
CA MET A 39 -14.77 2.29 1.01
C MET A 39 -15.15 1.95 2.46
N PRO A 40 -16.20 1.15 2.73
CA PRO A 40 -16.57 0.76 4.09
C PRO A 40 -15.48 -0.07 4.79
N ILE A 41 -14.79 -0.94 4.04
CA ILE A 41 -13.71 -1.78 4.57
C ILE A 41 -12.54 -0.90 5.04
N PHE A 42 -12.10 0.05 4.21
CA PHE A 42 -10.99 0.93 4.57
C PHE A 42 -11.31 1.83 5.78
N PHE A 43 -12.51 2.41 5.84
CA PHE A 43 -12.88 3.33 6.93
C PHE A 43 -13.30 2.61 8.22
N ASN A 44 -13.51 1.29 8.20
CA ASN A 44 -13.79 0.52 9.41
C ASN A 44 -12.50 0.28 10.20
N LYS A 45 -12.33 0.99 11.32
CA LYS A 45 -11.15 0.87 12.20
C LYS A 45 -11.06 -0.47 12.93
N ALA A 46 -12.13 -1.25 12.96
CA ALA A 46 -12.14 -2.60 13.53
C ALA A 46 -11.60 -3.66 12.56
N GLU A 47 -11.42 -3.32 11.28
CA GLU A 47 -10.79 -4.24 10.32
C GLU A 47 -9.29 -4.31 10.52
N GLU A 48 -8.73 -5.48 10.24
CA GLU A 48 -7.30 -5.72 10.31
C GLU A 48 -6.51 -4.80 9.38
N THR A 49 -5.30 -4.47 9.82
CA THR A 49 -4.41 -3.53 9.13
C THR A 49 -4.21 -3.92 7.67
N GLU A 50 -3.87 -5.18 7.42
CA GLU A 50 -3.59 -5.71 6.07
C GLU A 50 -4.81 -5.63 5.15
N VAL A 51 -6.02 -5.89 5.68
CA VAL A 51 -7.27 -5.81 4.94
C VAL A 51 -7.57 -4.35 4.56
N ARG A 52 -7.37 -3.41 5.49
CA ARG A 52 -7.55 -1.97 5.24
C ARG A 52 -6.52 -1.45 4.24
N LEU A 53 -5.27 -1.89 4.31
CA LEU A 53 -4.21 -1.51 3.38
C LEU A 53 -4.49 -2.03 1.96
N ALA A 54 -4.90 -3.30 1.82
CA ALA A 54 -5.30 -3.87 0.54
C ALA A 54 -6.48 -3.11 -0.09
N ALA A 55 -7.50 -2.78 0.71
CA ALA A 55 -8.61 -1.95 0.27
C ALA A 55 -8.11 -0.57 -0.19
N LEU A 56 -7.29 0.12 0.62
CA LEU A 56 -6.75 1.43 0.29
C LEU A 56 -5.91 1.42 -1.00
N THR A 57 -5.10 0.39 -1.24
CA THR A 57 -4.33 0.23 -2.48
C THR A 57 -5.25 0.25 -3.70
N LEU A 58 -6.30 -0.59 -3.71
CA LEU A 58 -7.21 -0.66 -4.85
C LEU A 58 -8.11 0.57 -4.97
N LEU A 59 -8.46 1.22 -3.86
CA LEU A 59 -9.13 2.50 -3.87
C LEU A 59 -8.32 3.53 -4.63
N PHE A 60 -7.01 3.62 -4.38
CA PHE A 60 -6.12 4.50 -5.14
C PHE A 60 -5.97 4.10 -6.62
N VAL A 61 -5.92 2.79 -6.94
CA VAL A 61 -5.93 2.29 -8.32
C VAL A 61 -7.21 2.71 -9.07
N SER A 62 -8.35 2.78 -8.36
CA SER A 62 -9.62 3.20 -8.95
C SER A 62 -9.70 4.70 -9.29
N ASN A 63 -8.66 5.48 -8.99
CA ASN A 63 -8.60 6.94 -9.19
C ASN A 63 -9.82 7.68 -8.58
N PRO A 64 -9.98 7.63 -7.25
CA PRO A 64 -11.18 8.07 -6.55
C PRO A 64 -11.25 9.61 -6.52
N PRO A 65 -12.44 10.21 -6.42
CA PRO A 65 -12.63 11.67 -6.56
C PRO A 65 -11.87 12.46 -5.49
N GLN A 66 -11.59 13.74 -5.75
CA GLN A 66 -10.83 14.62 -4.85
C GLN A 66 -11.29 14.60 -3.39
N ALA A 67 -12.61 14.50 -3.16
CA ALA A 67 -13.17 14.42 -1.81
C ALA A 67 -12.61 13.23 -0.99
N PHE A 68 -12.36 12.08 -1.65
CA PHE A 68 -11.72 10.94 -1.01
C PHE A 68 -10.28 11.28 -0.61
N TRP A 69 -9.50 11.88 -1.51
CA TRP A 69 -8.12 12.28 -1.23
C TRP A 69 -8.03 13.24 -0.04
N SER A 70 -8.90 14.26 0.01
CA SER A 70 -8.93 15.20 1.13
C SER A 70 -9.30 14.51 2.44
N ARG A 71 -10.28 13.60 2.41
CA ARG A 71 -10.70 12.82 3.60
C ARG A 71 -9.58 11.92 4.11
N VAL A 72 -8.92 11.20 3.21
CA VAL A 72 -7.81 10.30 3.53
C VAL A 72 -6.61 11.08 4.07
N ALA A 73 -6.25 12.20 3.43
CA ALA A 73 -5.17 13.05 3.90
C ALA A 73 -5.42 13.57 5.32
N LEU A 74 -6.61 14.11 5.60
CA LEU A 74 -6.99 14.59 6.94
C LEU A 74 -7.05 13.47 7.97
N SER A 75 -7.42 12.25 7.57
CA SER A 75 -7.50 11.12 8.51
C SER A 75 -6.16 10.74 9.14
N THR A 76 -5.02 11.10 8.53
CA THR A 76 -3.68 10.84 9.09
C THR A 76 -3.44 11.49 10.46
N TRP A 77 -4.23 12.50 10.83
CA TRP A 77 -4.19 13.13 12.17
C TRP A 77 -4.90 12.31 13.26
N TYR A 78 -5.86 11.47 12.88
CA TYR A 78 -6.77 10.77 13.81
C TYR A 78 -6.85 9.26 13.56
N GLU A 79 -5.98 8.74 12.70
CA GLU A 79 -5.84 7.32 12.42
C GLU A 79 -5.00 6.70 13.55
N PRO A 80 -5.57 5.79 14.36
CA PRO A 80 -4.86 5.20 15.50
C PRO A 80 -3.74 4.26 15.05
N ASN A 81 -3.82 3.73 13.83
CA ASN A 81 -2.82 2.81 13.30
C ASN A 81 -1.76 3.56 12.48
N ASP A 82 -0.56 3.69 13.05
CA ASP A 82 0.56 4.38 12.40
C ASP A 82 0.95 3.75 11.07
N GLN A 83 0.73 2.44 10.88
CA GLN A 83 1.00 1.75 9.62
C GLN A 83 0.13 2.32 8.50
N ILE A 84 -1.15 2.54 8.78
CA ILE A 84 -2.11 3.09 7.81
C ILE A 84 -1.78 4.55 7.53
N SER A 85 -1.49 5.34 8.56
CA SER A 85 -1.04 6.74 8.40
C SER A 85 0.20 6.84 7.51
N HIS A 86 1.22 6.03 7.77
CA HIS A 86 2.47 6.03 7.01
C HIS A 86 2.24 5.57 5.57
N PHE A 87 1.40 4.57 5.36
CA PHE A 87 1.02 4.13 4.01
C PHE A 87 0.32 5.23 3.21
N ILE A 88 -0.63 5.94 3.83
CA ILE A 88 -1.32 7.08 3.21
C ILE A 88 -0.31 8.16 2.82
N TYR A 89 0.56 8.54 3.76
CA TYR A 89 1.54 9.59 3.56
C TYR A 89 2.49 9.26 2.41
N THR A 90 3.06 8.06 2.43
CA THR A 90 4.02 7.62 1.41
C THR A 90 3.36 7.47 0.03
N THR A 91 2.12 6.97 -0.01
CA THR A 91 1.33 6.90 -1.25
C THR A 91 1.17 8.29 -1.87
N ILE A 92 0.60 9.24 -1.11
CA ILE A 92 0.30 10.58 -1.61
C ILE A 92 1.59 11.34 -1.94
N ALA A 93 2.60 11.31 -1.06
CA ALA A 93 3.88 11.98 -1.30
C ALA A 93 4.60 11.46 -2.56
N SER A 94 4.55 10.16 -2.82
CA SER A 94 5.15 9.58 -4.01
C SER A 94 4.43 10.00 -5.30
N ARG A 95 3.11 10.15 -5.24
CA ARG A 95 2.29 10.61 -6.38
C ARG A 95 2.50 12.09 -6.71
N VAL A 96 2.80 12.93 -5.72
CA VAL A 96 3.24 14.32 -5.96
C VAL A 96 4.54 14.35 -6.76
N ALA A 97 5.48 13.46 -6.46
CA ALA A 97 6.77 13.38 -7.14
C ALA A 97 6.72 12.67 -8.50
N ASN A 98 5.55 12.17 -8.92
CA ASN A 98 5.38 11.38 -10.13
C ASN A 98 5.45 12.27 -11.39
N LYS A 99 6.37 11.95 -12.30
CA LYS A 99 6.58 12.70 -13.56
C LYS A 99 6.02 12.01 -14.80
N ASN A 100 5.25 10.94 -14.64
CA ASN A 100 4.60 10.27 -15.76
C ASN A 100 3.37 11.07 -16.21
N PRO A 101 3.31 11.52 -17.48
CA PRO A 101 2.14 12.27 -17.98
C PRO A 101 0.82 11.50 -17.85
N LEU A 102 0.84 10.16 -17.88
CA LEU A 102 -0.38 9.35 -17.71
C LEU A 102 -1.02 9.47 -16.32
N ASN A 103 -0.24 9.87 -15.30
CA ASN A 103 -0.70 9.98 -13.93
C ASN A 103 -0.98 11.42 -13.52
N ARG A 104 -1.02 12.36 -14.48
CA ARG A 104 -1.14 13.79 -14.20
C ARG A 104 -2.36 14.12 -13.32
N GLU A 105 -3.49 13.46 -13.56
CA GLU A 105 -4.69 13.66 -12.76
C GLU A 105 -4.46 13.29 -11.29
N GLU A 106 -3.85 12.14 -11.01
CA GLU A 106 -3.52 11.73 -9.64
C GLU A 106 -2.51 12.68 -8.99
N THR A 107 -1.52 13.15 -9.75
CA THR A 107 -0.54 14.13 -9.26
C THR A 107 -1.21 15.44 -8.85
N VAL A 108 -2.14 15.99 -9.66
CA VAL A 108 -2.90 17.19 -9.28
C VAL A 108 -3.67 16.97 -7.98
N ARG A 109 -4.34 15.81 -7.85
CA ARG A 109 -5.14 15.49 -6.66
C ARG A 109 -4.25 15.34 -5.41
N ALA A 110 -3.08 14.73 -5.57
CA ALA A 110 -2.08 14.56 -4.51
C ALA A 110 -1.48 15.91 -4.07
N GLU A 111 -1.12 16.78 -5.03
CA GLU A 111 -0.62 18.14 -4.77
C GLU A 111 -1.60 18.97 -3.94
N ALA A 112 -2.91 18.81 -4.18
CA ALA A 112 -3.94 19.53 -3.46
C ALA A 112 -4.10 19.11 -1.99
N VAL A 113 -3.61 17.93 -1.59
CA VAL A 113 -3.86 17.37 -0.25
C VAL A 113 -2.61 17.09 0.58
N ILE A 114 -1.41 17.14 -0.03
CA ILE A 114 -0.14 16.87 0.64
C ILE A 114 0.06 17.71 1.91
N ALA A 115 -0.35 18.98 1.87
CA ALA A 115 -0.25 19.91 3.00
C ALA A 115 -1.28 19.66 4.11
N LEU A 116 -2.31 18.84 3.87
CA LEU A 116 -3.33 18.50 4.86
C LEU A 116 -2.91 17.34 5.78
N MET A 117 -1.91 16.56 5.36
CA MET A 117 -1.49 15.36 6.08
C MET A 117 -0.65 15.67 7.32
N LYS A 118 -0.72 14.77 8.32
CA LYS A 118 0.23 14.73 9.42
C LYS A 118 1.64 14.49 8.85
N PRO A 119 2.61 15.37 9.12
CA PRO A 119 3.99 15.15 8.69
C PRO A 119 4.55 13.86 9.28
N MET A 120 5.20 13.04 8.45
CA MET A 120 5.82 11.79 8.86
C MET A 120 7.20 11.62 8.24
N PHE A 121 8.08 10.97 8.99
CA PHE A 121 9.39 10.54 8.52
C PHE A 121 9.29 9.14 7.94
N TRP A 122 10.15 8.87 6.95
CA TRP A 122 10.27 7.55 6.36
C TRP A 122 10.87 6.56 7.35
N THR A 123 10.21 5.42 7.54
CA THR A 123 10.76 4.31 8.33
C THR A 123 10.63 2.99 7.56
N SER A 124 11.63 2.11 7.68
CA SER A 124 11.67 0.82 6.98
C SER A 124 10.75 -0.24 7.59
N HIS A 125 10.25 -0.01 8.81
CA HIS A 125 9.41 -0.95 9.56
C HIS A 125 7.92 -0.62 9.45
N ALA A 126 7.57 0.41 8.67
CA ALA A 126 6.20 0.84 8.46
C ALA A 126 5.68 0.43 7.08
N ALA A 127 4.36 0.25 6.98
CA ALA A 127 3.67 0.00 5.73
C ALA A 127 4.00 1.11 4.73
N LEU A 128 4.36 0.72 3.52
CA LEU A 128 4.85 1.62 2.49
C LEU A 128 4.06 1.37 1.22
N ASN A 129 3.67 2.44 0.54
CA ASN A 129 3.39 2.38 -0.88
C ASN A 129 4.05 3.57 -1.54
N TYR A 130 5.01 3.26 -2.40
CA TYR A 130 5.84 4.25 -3.04
C TYR A 130 5.89 4.00 -4.54
N GLN A 131 5.50 5.02 -5.29
CA GLN A 131 5.60 5.02 -6.74
C GLN A 131 6.56 6.12 -7.19
N LYS A 132 7.50 5.75 -8.05
CA LYS A 132 8.40 6.69 -8.71
C LYS A 132 8.29 6.50 -10.19
N ALA A 133 8.17 7.59 -10.92
CA ALA A 133 8.13 7.53 -12.37
C ALA A 133 8.90 8.68 -12.99
N GLY A 134 9.47 8.42 -14.15
CA GLY A 134 10.14 9.40 -14.99
C GLY A 134 9.72 9.21 -16.43
N PHE A 135 9.56 10.31 -17.15
CA PHE A 135 9.30 10.31 -18.58
C PHE A 135 10.14 11.39 -19.27
N SER A 136 10.69 11.06 -20.43
CA SER A 136 11.48 11.96 -21.26
C SER A 136 10.79 12.14 -22.60
N GLU A 137 10.32 13.36 -22.88
CA GLU A 137 9.63 13.69 -24.14
C GLU A 137 10.56 13.52 -25.35
N LYS A 138 11.84 13.88 -25.22
CA LYS A 138 12.82 13.83 -26.31
C LYS A 138 13.06 12.40 -26.81
N THR A 139 13.15 11.44 -25.90
CA THR A 139 13.43 10.04 -26.22
C THR A 139 12.18 9.17 -26.26
N ARG A 140 11.03 9.70 -25.80
CA ARG A 140 9.78 8.96 -25.56
C ARG A 140 9.97 7.72 -24.68
N LEU A 141 10.99 7.75 -23.82
CA LEU A 141 11.25 6.71 -22.85
C LEU A 141 10.68 7.12 -21.50
N GLY A 142 10.11 6.15 -20.81
CA GLY A 142 9.59 6.33 -19.47
C GLY A 142 9.72 5.07 -18.65
N TYR A 143 9.70 5.23 -17.34
CA TYR A 143 9.66 4.14 -16.38
C TYR A 143 8.69 4.48 -15.26
N VAL A 144 8.13 3.44 -14.66
CA VAL A 144 7.37 3.50 -13.41
C VAL A 144 7.88 2.35 -12.55
N THR A 145 8.36 2.67 -11.35
CA THR A 145 8.64 1.69 -10.31
C THR A 145 7.60 1.85 -9.22
N GLU A 146 7.04 0.75 -8.78
CA GLU A 146 6.12 0.70 -7.64
C GLU A 146 6.68 -0.25 -6.60
N THR A 147 6.56 0.14 -5.33
CA THR A 147 7.00 -0.68 -4.20
C THR A 147 5.97 -0.58 -3.09
N VAL A 148 5.38 -1.72 -2.72
CA VAL A 148 4.38 -1.85 -1.67
C VAL A 148 4.92 -2.81 -0.63
N ASN A 149 4.88 -2.40 0.64
CA ASN A 149 5.25 -3.22 1.78
C ASN A 149 4.13 -3.19 2.80
N PHE A 150 3.72 -4.36 3.27
CA PHE A 150 2.90 -4.51 4.47
C PHE A 150 3.77 -5.04 5.61
N PRO A 151 3.70 -4.44 6.80
CA PRO A 151 4.50 -4.86 7.95
C PRO A 151 4.12 -6.27 8.39
N GLY A 152 5.09 -7.04 8.86
CA GLY A 152 4.85 -8.27 9.63
C GLY A 152 4.45 -7.93 11.07
N PHE A 153 3.73 -8.83 11.73
CA PHE A 153 3.23 -8.61 13.10
C PHE A 153 4.37 -8.48 14.13
N GLU A 154 5.53 -9.14 13.91
CA GLU A 154 6.65 -9.15 14.89
C GLU A 154 8.07 -9.24 14.26
N SER A 155 8.26 -8.94 12.97
CA SER A 155 9.54 -9.16 12.28
C SER A 155 10.00 -8.04 11.36
N PHE A 156 11.32 -7.98 11.13
CA PHE A 156 11.93 -7.17 10.07
C PHE A 156 11.49 -7.63 8.66
N VAL A 157 11.03 -8.87 8.53
CA VAL A 157 10.51 -9.40 7.27
C VAL A 157 9.07 -8.91 7.06
N PRO A 158 8.78 -8.20 5.95
CA PRO A 158 7.42 -7.75 5.66
C PRO A 158 6.49 -8.93 5.41
N SER A 159 5.23 -8.79 5.80
CA SER A 159 4.20 -9.81 5.57
C SER A 159 3.88 -9.97 4.08
N HIS A 160 3.91 -8.84 3.37
CA HIS A 160 3.79 -8.77 1.93
C HIS A 160 4.74 -7.72 1.39
N HIS A 161 5.54 -8.09 0.40
CA HIS A 161 6.38 -7.18 -0.37
C HIS A 161 6.03 -7.34 -1.85
N TYR A 162 5.67 -6.24 -2.50
CA TYR A 162 5.45 -6.18 -3.92
C TYR A 162 6.32 -5.10 -4.53
N SER A 163 7.00 -5.43 -5.63
CA SER A 163 7.78 -4.49 -6.40
C SER A 163 7.55 -4.74 -7.88
N SER A 164 7.38 -3.66 -8.65
CA SER A 164 7.22 -3.76 -10.10
C SER A 164 8.01 -2.70 -10.83
N LEU A 165 8.43 -3.05 -12.05
CA LEU A 165 9.02 -2.13 -13.01
C LEU A 165 8.17 -2.16 -14.28
N SER A 166 7.64 -1.01 -14.64
CA SER A 166 6.99 -0.78 -15.94
C SER A 166 7.83 0.18 -16.77
N VAL A 167 7.88 -0.05 -18.08
CA VAL A 167 8.63 0.77 -19.03
C VAL A 167 7.74 1.20 -20.18
N ALA A 168 8.00 2.38 -20.72
CA ALA A 168 7.32 2.86 -21.93
C ALA A 168 7.83 2.07 -23.14
N MET A 169 6.93 1.35 -23.81
CA MET A 169 7.17 0.68 -25.09
C MET A 169 6.23 1.28 -26.14
N GLY A 170 6.74 2.24 -26.90
CA GLY A 170 5.92 3.00 -27.84
C GLY A 170 4.85 3.84 -27.11
N PRO A 171 3.56 3.75 -27.48
CA PRO A 171 2.50 4.51 -26.84
C PRO A 171 1.99 3.90 -25.51
N TRP A 172 2.49 2.73 -25.10
CA TRP A 172 2.00 2.02 -23.91
C TRP A 172 3.07 1.94 -22.82
N PHE A 173 2.64 1.86 -21.56
CA PHE A 173 3.48 1.37 -20.47
C PHE A 173 3.19 -0.11 -20.28
N THR A 174 4.22 -0.95 -20.37
CA THR A 174 4.11 -2.37 -20.06
C THR A 174 4.88 -2.70 -18.80
N LYS A 175 4.33 -3.61 -17.99
CA LYS A 175 5.03 -4.16 -16.83
C LYS A 175 6.09 -5.13 -17.33
N LEU A 176 7.36 -4.81 -17.10
CA LEU A 176 8.51 -5.61 -17.52
C LEU A 176 8.85 -6.66 -16.47
N MET A 177 8.78 -6.29 -15.19
CA MET A 177 9.12 -7.16 -14.06
C MET A 177 8.13 -6.94 -12.93
N GLU A 178 7.76 -8.03 -12.27
CA GLU A 178 6.94 -8.05 -11.07
C GLU A 178 7.53 -9.07 -10.10
N ILE A 179 7.72 -8.65 -8.86
CA ILE A 179 8.21 -9.50 -7.78
C ILE A 179 7.23 -9.32 -6.63
N SER A 180 6.66 -10.41 -6.15
CA SER A 180 5.83 -10.44 -4.95
C SER A 180 6.34 -11.52 -4.00
N ILE A 181 6.39 -11.19 -2.72
CA ILE A 181 6.76 -12.08 -1.62
C ILE A 181 5.66 -11.98 -0.57
N ASP A 182 4.95 -13.07 -0.36
CA ASP A 182 4.04 -13.25 0.76
C ASP A 182 4.73 -14.09 1.85
N SER A 183 4.79 -13.58 3.08
CA SER A 183 5.31 -14.34 4.21
C SER A 183 4.57 -14.01 5.50
N LYS A 184 3.75 -14.93 6.00
CA LYS A 184 3.08 -14.75 7.32
C LYS A 184 3.73 -15.54 8.45
N HIS A 185 4.84 -16.24 8.17
CA HIS A 185 5.55 -17.09 9.12
C HIS A 185 7.07 -17.19 8.88
N ALA A 186 7.64 -16.34 8.01
CA ALA A 186 9.08 -16.35 7.76
C ALA A 186 9.86 -15.97 9.03
N GLU A 187 9.25 -15.22 9.94
CA GLU A 187 9.78 -14.90 11.26
C GLU A 187 9.97 -16.14 12.12
N LYS A 188 9.02 -17.08 12.19
CA LYS A 188 9.23 -18.36 12.93
C LYS A 188 10.41 -19.16 12.35
N PHE A 189 10.63 -19.08 11.03
CA PHE A 189 11.74 -19.76 10.36
C PHE A 189 13.08 -19.06 10.60
N ILE A 190 13.12 -17.73 10.49
CA ILE A 190 14.30 -16.92 10.74
C ILE A 190 14.66 -16.91 12.24
N ASP A 191 13.69 -16.84 13.14
CA ASP A 191 13.88 -16.97 14.59
C ASP A 191 14.45 -18.34 14.97
N ARG A 192 14.07 -19.40 14.23
CA ARG A 192 14.66 -20.74 14.38
C ARG A 192 16.07 -20.84 13.82
N LEU A 193 16.37 -20.14 12.72
CA LEU A 193 17.68 -20.19 12.05
C LEU A 193 18.73 -19.28 12.70
N VAL A 194 18.33 -18.08 13.10
CA VAL A 194 19.20 -17.00 13.57
C VAL A 194 19.15 -16.86 15.10
N GLY A 195 18.20 -17.54 15.75
CA GLY A 195 17.89 -17.39 17.18
C GLY A 195 17.13 -16.08 17.42
N LYS A 196 16.16 -16.08 18.35
CA LYS A 196 15.35 -14.88 18.67
C LYS A 196 16.26 -13.67 18.88
N PRO A 197 16.32 -12.69 17.95
CA PRO A 197 17.06 -11.48 18.21
C PRO A 197 16.25 -10.74 19.27
N GLY A 198 16.77 -10.71 20.50
CA GLY A 198 16.06 -10.13 21.64
C GLY A 198 15.76 -8.65 21.40
N LEU A 199 14.60 -8.34 20.85
CA LEU A 199 14.08 -6.98 20.70
C LEU A 199 12.77 -6.88 21.45
N ARG A 200 12.88 -7.01 22.78
CA ARG A 200 11.90 -6.41 23.70
C ARG A 200 12.02 -4.89 23.59
N PHE A 201 11.17 -4.26 22.81
CA PHE A 201 10.82 -2.86 23.06
C PHE A 201 9.37 -2.83 23.55
N LYS A 202 9.23 -2.69 24.87
CA LYS A 202 7.97 -2.22 25.46
C LYS A 202 7.71 -0.81 24.92
N SER A 203 6.61 -0.63 24.20
CA SER A 203 5.94 0.68 24.20
C SER A 203 5.35 0.85 25.59
N ASN A 204 5.74 1.92 26.28
CA ASN A 204 4.87 2.54 27.27
C ASN A 204 3.73 3.25 26.55
#